data_AF-A0AAW3YPR6-F1
#
_entry.id   AF-A0AAW3YPR6-F1
#
_cell.length_a   1.000
_cell.length_b   1.000
_cell.length_c   1.000
_cell.angle_alpha   90.00
_cell.angle_beta   90.00
_cell.angle_gamma   90.00
#
_symmetry.space_group_name_H-M   'P 1'
#
loop_
_entity.id
_entity.type
_entity.pdbx_description
1 polymer ?
#
loop_
_entity_poly.entity_id
_entity_poly.type
_entity_poly.pdbx_seq_one_letter_code
_entity_poly.pdbx_strand_id
1 'polypeptide(L)'
;MKALFGVILTALFLIAQPTLAWQKYDIAFSNAANSGPTYLSKINDKCMDSAGPLNFSVNNKYKMTVEDMNSGVGICLGIQKKIIWAVSHTHNPASLDPKACLVQFSVTYYWFDHWHAAITSTCENLISYATCRLENCLNYCPDLNNCHMTKTGSVGVNVPDSINIVFAK
;
A
#
# COMPACT_ATOMS: atom_id res chain seq x y z
N MET A 1 22.89 -27.15 35.25
CA MET A 1 23.32 -26.50 33.99
C MET A 1 22.50 -26.88 32.75
N LYS A 2 22.06 -28.14 32.56
CA LYS A 2 21.27 -28.53 31.36
C LYS A 2 19.83 -27.98 31.31
N ALA A 3 19.17 -27.84 32.46
CA ALA A 3 17.79 -27.33 32.52
C ALA A 3 17.68 -25.82 32.24
N LEU A 4 18.69 -25.03 32.64
CA LEU A 4 18.70 -23.58 32.36
C LEU A 4 18.84 -23.29 30.86
N PHE A 5 19.64 -24.07 30.14
CA PHE A 5 19.81 -23.92 28.70
C PHE A 5 18.52 -24.20 27.91
N GLY A 6 17.71 -25.16 28.36
CA GLY A 6 16.43 -25.48 27.73
C GLY A 6 15.39 -24.36 27.88
N VAL A 7 15.32 -23.73 29.05
CA VAL A 7 14.41 -22.59 29.32
C VAL A 7 14.87 -21.33 28.60
N ILE A 8 16.19 -21.10 28.51
CA ILE A 8 16.74 -19.99 27.72
C ILE A 8 16.46 -20.21 26.23
N LEU A 9 16.55 -21.44 25.70
CA LEU A 9 16.23 -21.71 24.30
C LEU A 9 14.74 -21.53 23.97
N THR A 10 13.82 -21.96 24.84
CA THR A 10 12.37 -21.73 24.62
C THR A 10 11.98 -20.28 24.81
N ALA A 11 12.61 -19.56 25.74
CA ALA A 11 12.47 -18.11 25.82
C ALA A 11 13.06 -17.41 24.59
N LEU A 12 14.21 -17.84 24.07
CA LEU A 12 14.76 -17.34 22.80
C LEU A 12 13.91 -17.74 21.59
N PHE A 13 13.16 -18.84 21.61
CA PHE A 13 12.19 -19.19 20.56
C PHE A 13 10.89 -18.37 20.65
N LEU A 14 10.50 -17.93 21.84
CA LEU A 14 9.37 -17.02 22.05
C LEU A 14 9.75 -15.54 21.84
N ILE A 15 11.03 -15.19 22.03
CA ILE A 15 11.63 -13.87 21.77
C ILE A 15 12.17 -13.78 20.33
N ALA A 16 12.49 -14.91 19.69
CA ALA A 16 12.45 -15.08 18.25
C ALA A 16 10.98 -15.09 17.81
N GLN A 17 10.33 -13.96 18.09
CA GLN A 17 9.20 -13.45 17.33
C GLN A 17 9.44 -13.80 15.86
N PRO A 18 8.39 -14.10 15.06
CA PRO A 18 8.56 -14.29 13.63
C PRO A 18 9.40 -13.13 13.15
N THR A 19 10.63 -13.43 12.74
CA THR A 19 11.65 -12.44 12.43
C THR A 19 11.09 -11.56 11.34
N LEU A 20 10.60 -10.38 11.74
CA LEU A 20 10.47 -9.17 10.94
C LEU A 20 10.09 -9.46 9.49
N ALA A 21 8.92 -10.04 9.24
CA ALA A 21 8.39 -10.14 7.88
C ALA A 21 7.85 -8.76 7.46
N TRP A 22 8.76 -7.79 7.32
CA TRP A 22 8.49 -6.58 6.55
C TRP A 22 8.31 -7.01 5.10
N GLN A 23 7.10 -6.87 4.58
CA GLN A 23 6.87 -7.06 3.15
C GLN A 23 7.21 -5.76 2.44
N LYS A 24 8.04 -5.86 1.40
CA LYS A 24 8.34 -4.72 0.52
C LYS A 24 7.37 -4.69 -0.64
N TYR A 25 7.02 -3.49 -1.09
CA TYR A 25 6.17 -3.27 -2.24
C TYR A 25 6.84 -2.26 -3.16
N ASP A 26 7.03 -2.63 -4.42
CA ASP A 26 7.50 -1.71 -5.46
C ASP A 26 6.28 -1.10 -6.15
N ILE A 27 5.94 0.12 -5.75
CA ILE A 27 4.81 0.87 -6.28
C ILE A 27 5.28 1.72 -7.45
N ALA A 28 4.72 1.47 -8.62
CA ALA A 28 4.93 2.25 -9.82
C ALA A 28 3.66 3.01 -10.21
N PHE A 29 3.80 4.31 -10.43
CA PHE A 29 2.78 5.16 -11.01
C PHE A 29 3.17 5.51 -12.43
N SER A 30 2.21 5.51 -13.34
CA SER A 30 2.39 6.06 -14.68
C SER A 30 1.11 6.69 -15.17
N ASN A 31 1.21 7.55 -16.17
CA ASN A 31 0.02 8.07 -16.84
C ASN A 31 -0.18 7.34 -18.18
N ALA A 32 -1.42 7.33 -18.67
CA ALA A 32 -1.72 6.89 -20.03
C ALA A 32 -0.94 7.72 -21.06
N ALA A 33 -0.68 7.17 -22.25
CA ALA A 33 0.04 7.90 -23.30
C ALA A 33 -0.64 9.26 -23.61
N ASN A 34 0.16 10.31 -23.81
CA ASN A 34 -0.30 11.66 -24.13
C ASN A 34 -1.22 12.32 -23.08
N SER A 35 -1.10 11.94 -21.82
CA SER A 35 -1.73 12.63 -20.69
C SER A 35 -0.77 13.66 -20.10
N GLY A 36 -1.33 14.69 -19.46
CA GLY A 36 -0.55 15.71 -18.74
C GLY A 36 0.09 15.15 -17.46
N PRO A 37 0.76 16.01 -16.68
CA PRO A 37 1.27 15.61 -15.38
C PRO A 37 0.12 15.23 -14.43
N THR A 38 0.35 14.20 -13.62
CA THR A 38 -0.52 13.85 -12.49
C THR A 38 0.20 14.21 -11.21
N TYR A 39 -0.43 15.00 -10.36
CA TYR A 39 0.10 15.44 -9.08
C TYR A 39 -0.49 14.60 -7.95
N LEU A 40 0.36 14.23 -6.99
CA LEU A 40 -0.01 13.44 -5.84
C LEU A 40 0.46 14.14 -4.55
N SER A 41 -0.40 14.11 -3.54
CA SER A 41 -0.10 14.52 -2.18
C SER A 41 -0.44 13.39 -1.22
N LYS A 42 0.55 12.89 -0.47
CA LYS A 42 0.36 11.86 0.55
C LYS A 42 -0.46 12.44 1.72
N ILE A 43 -1.55 11.77 2.06
CA ILE A 43 -2.50 12.17 3.12
C ILE A 43 -2.35 11.28 4.36
N ASN A 44 -2.01 10.01 4.17
CA ASN A 44 -1.88 9.03 5.25
C ASN A 44 -0.94 7.89 4.82
N ASP A 45 -0.15 7.35 5.72
CA ASP A 45 0.76 6.21 5.51
C ASP A 45 0.77 5.23 6.71
N LYS A 46 -0.40 5.05 7.34
CA LYS A 46 -0.55 4.17 8.51
C LYS A 46 0.06 2.77 8.28
N CYS A 47 1.05 2.44 9.12
CA CYS A 47 1.78 1.17 9.14
C CYS A 47 2.56 0.86 7.84
N MET A 48 2.87 1.90 7.06
CA MET A 48 3.66 1.84 5.84
C MET A 48 4.86 2.77 5.98
N ASP A 49 6.05 2.20 6.11
CA ASP A 49 7.28 2.96 6.16
C ASP A 49 7.76 3.29 4.73
N SER A 50 8.57 4.36 4.63
CA SER A 50 9.15 4.81 3.36
C SER A 50 8.11 5.12 2.26
N ALA A 51 6.91 5.57 2.65
CA ALA A 51 5.76 5.85 1.77
C ALA A 51 5.94 7.03 0.77
N GLY A 52 7.18 7.35 0.39
CA GLY A 52 7.49 8.43 -0.55
C GLY A 52 7.35 9.84 0.05
N PRO A 53 7.63 10.88 -0.77
CA PRO A 53 7.55 12.28 -0.37
C PRO A 53 6.11 12.72 -0.12
N LEU A 54 5.95 13.82 0.62
CA LEU A 54 4.63 14.41 0.87
C LEU A 54 3.92 14.83 -0.42
N ASN A 55 4.65 15.41 -1.38
CA ASN A 55 4.12 15.84 -2.68
C ASN A 55 5.06 15.39 -3.80
N PHE A 56 4.51 14.91 -4.90
CA PHE A 56 5.26 14.53 -6.09
C PHE A 56 4.40 14.59 -7.35
N SER A 57 5.03 14.53 -8.51
CA SER A 57 4.34 14.47 -9.79
C SER A 57 4.79 13.26 -10.62
N VAL A 58 3.87 12.79 -11.45
CA VAL A 58 4.08 11.73 -12.44
C VAL A 58 3.92 12.38 -13.80
N ASN A 59 5.03 12.55 -14.52
CA ASN A 59 5.00 13.04 -15.91
C ASN A 59 4.95 11.87 -16.91
N ASN A 60 5.64 10.78 -16.60
CA ASN A 60 5.64 9.56 -17.39
C ASN A 60 5.57 8.36 -16.45
N LYS A 61 6.58 8.22 -15.58
CA LYS A 61 6.63 7.18 -14.57
C LYS A 61 7.26 7.70 -13.28
N TYR A 62 6.73 7.27 -12.15
CA TYR A 62 7.33 7.43 -10.83
C TYR A 62 7.37 6.06 -10.15
N LYS A 63 8.40 5.79 -9.36
CA LYS A 63 8.54 4.54 -8.61
C LYS A 63 8.96 4.84 -7.19
N MET A 64 8.46 4.05 -6.27
CA MET A 64 8.93 4.01 -4.89
C MET A 64 8.85 2.60 -4.34
N THR A 65 9.74 2.29 -3.41
CA THR A 65 9.68 1.07 -2.61
C THR A 65 9.16 1.46 -1.24
N VAL A 66 8.10 0.79 -0.80
CA VAL A 66 7.49 0.99 0.51
C VAL A 66 7.57 -0.32 1.29
N GLU A 67 7.62 -0.22 2.61
CA GLU A 67 7.76 -1.39 3.47
C GLU A 67 6.61 -1.40 4.47
N ASP A 68 5.95 -2.54 4.62
CA ASP A 68 4.95 -2.65 5.67
C ASP A 68 5.58 -2.95 7.04
N MET A 69 5.02 -2.33 8.07
CA MET A 69 5.53 -2.49 9.43
C MET A 69 4.78 -3.63 10.12
N ASN A 70 5.46 -4.78 10.28
CA ASN A 70 5.02 -5.92 11.09
C ASN A 70 5.82 -6.09 12.41
N SER A 71 6.72 -5.16 12.73
CA SER A 71 7.66 -5.32 13.85
C SER A 71 7.02 -5.03 15.22
N GLY A 72 7.10 -6.02 16.12
CA GLY A 72 6.91 -5.87 17.57
C GLY A 72 5.46 -5.94 18.04
N VAL A 73 5.24 -6.46 19.26
CA VAL A 73 3.93 -6.50 19.93
C VAL A 73 3.34 -5.08 19.98
N GLY A 74 2.38 -4.76 19.09
CA GLY A 74 1.73 -3.44 19.06
C GLY A 74 1.14 -3.04 17.70
N ILE A 75 0.03 -2.29 17.78
CA ILE A 75 -0.68 -1.36 16.86
C ILE A 75 -0.81 -1.71 15.35
N CYS A 76 0.18 -2.29 14.67
CA CYS A 76 0.13 -2.57 13.23
C CYS A 76 -0.11 -4.05 12.89
N LEU A 77 0.02 -4.95 13.86
CA LEU A 77 -0.31 -6.36 13.70
C LEU A 77 -1.83 -6.56 13.59
N GLY A 78 -2.27 -7.29 12.56
CA GLY A 78 -3.69 -7.61 12.35
C GLY A 78 -4.58 -6.41 12.00
N ILE A 79 -4.00 -5.23 11.76
CA ILE A 79 -4.72 -4.03 11.32
C ILE A 79 -4.44 -3.80 9.83
N GLN A 80 -5.41 -3.22 9.13
CA GLN A 80 -5.21 -2.73 7.78
C GLN A 80 -4.11 -1.67 7.74
N LYS A 81 -3.13 -1.91 6.87
CA LYS A 81 -2.02 -1.00 6.56
C LYS A 81 -2.38 -0.24 5.30
N LYS A 82 -2.01 1.03 5.18
CA LYS A 82 -2.42 1.83 4.02
C LYS A 82 -1.56 3.03 3.74
N ILE A 83 -1.54 3.42 2.47
CA ILE A 83 -1.12 4.75 2.03
C ILE A 83 -2.29 5.36 1.27
N ILE A 84 -2.61 6.62 1.56
CA ILE A 84 -3.65 7.40 0.86
C ILE A 84 -2.97 8.61 0.22
N TRP A 85 -3.26 8.83 -1.05
CA TRP A 85 -2.85 10.02 -1.81
C TRP A 85 -4.08 10.78 -2.29
N ALA A 86 -4.06 12.11 -2.17
CA ALA A 86 -4.89 12.98 -2.99
C ALA A 86 -4.22 13.11 -4.37
N VAL A 87 -5.01 12.97 -5.43
CA VAL A 87 -4.55 12.95 -6.82
C VAL A 87 -5.30 14.00 -7.63
N SER A 88 -4.56 14.84 -8.35
CA SER A 88 -5.09 15.88 -9.22
C SER A 88 -4.30 15.97 -10.52
N HIS A 89 -4.98 16.24 -11.63
CA HIS A 89 -4.33 16.58 -12.91
C HIS A 89 -4.13 18.09 -13.11
N THR A 90 -4.59 18.92 -12.16
CA THR A 90 -4.68 20.37 -12.36
C THR A 90 -3.96 21.20 -11.30
N HIS A 91 -3.68 20.66 -10.11
CA HIS A 91 -3.09 21.40 -8.99
C HIS A 91 -1.89 20.68 -8.39
N ASN A 92 -0.88 21.47 -8.02
CA ASN A 92 0.26 21.05 -7.22
C ASN A 92 0.46 22.03 -6.05
N PRO A 93 0.38 21.60 -4.78
CA PRO A 93 0.11 20.23 -4.32
C PRO A 93 -1.34 19.80 -4.54
N ALA A 94 -1.54 18.51 -4.83
CA ALA A 94 -2.86 17.94 -5.10
C ALA A 94 -3.81 18.01 -3.90
N SER A 95 -3.28 18.05 -2.66
CA SER A 95 -4.08 18.19 -1.44
C SER A 95 -4.85 19.50 -1.32
N LEU A 96 -4.49 20.53 -2.10
CA LEU A 96 -5.20 21.81 -2.14
C LEU A 96 -6.31 21.85 -3.19
N ASP A 97 -6.46 20.80 -4.01
CA ASP A 97 -7.53 20.72 -5.00
C ASP A 97 -8.81 20.17 -4.34
N PRO A 98 -9.89 20.96 -4.27
CA PRO A 98 -11.16 20.48 -3.73
C PRO A 98 -11.81 19.37 -4.58
N LYS A 99 -11.33 19.17 -5.81
CA LYS A 99 -11.76 18.09 -6.71
C LYS A 99 -10.76 16.94 -6.78
N ALA A 100 -9.73 16.94 -5.93
CA ALA A 100 -8.80 15.82 -5.87
C ALA A 100 -9.52 14.52 -5.54
N CYS A 101 -9.14 13.47 -6.25
CA CYS A 101 -9.58 12.13 -5.97
C CYS A 101 -8.66 11.49 -4.93
N LEU A 102 -9.19 10.66 -4.03
CA LEU A 102 -8.36 9.88 -3.13
C LEU A 102 -8.05 8.54 -3.78
N VAL A 103 -6.78 8.16 -3.74
CA VAL A 103 -6.28 6.84 -4.14
C VAL A 103 -5.63 6.22 -2.92
N GLN A 104 -6.03 5.00 -2.58
CA GLN A 104 -5.48 4.27 -1.45
C GLN A 104 -4.90 2.96 -1.92
N PHE A 105 -3.66 2.68 -1.50
CA PHE A 105 -3.10 1.34 -1.45
C PHE A 105 -3.30 0.80 -0.05
N SER A 106 -3.90 -0.37 0.08
CA SER A 106 -4.13 -1.01 1.37
C SER A 106 -3.67 -2.46 1.35
N VAL A 107 -3.20 -2.92 2.50
CA VAL A 107 -2.84 -4.31 2.77
C VAL A 107 -3.64 -4.76 3.99
N THR A 108 -4.45 -5.79 3.81
CA THR A 108 -5.39 -6.31 4.82
C THR A 108 -5.19 -7.81 4.98
N TYR A 109 -5.19 -8.28 6.22
CA TYR A 109 -5.16 -9.71 6.53
C TYR A 109 -6.59 -10.24 6.55
N TYR A 110 -6.90 -11.21 5.69
CA TYR A 110 -8.19 -11.89 5.69
C TYR A 110 -8.06 -13.24 6.43
N TRP A 111 -9.15 -13.70 7.05
CA TRP A 111 -9.20 -14.83 7.99
C TRP A 111 -8.71 -16.20 7.46
N PHE A 112 -8.28 -16.28 6.19
CA PHE A 112 -7.73 -17.47 5.53
C PHE A 112 -6.20 -17.40 5.31
N ASP A 113 -5.48 -16.84 6.30
CA ASP A 113 -4.02 -16.93 6.44
C ASP A 113 -3.13 -16.23 5.39
N HIS A 114 -3.70 -15.32 4.58
CA HIS A 114 -2.94 -14.57 3.59
C HIS A 114 -3.20 -13.07 3.71
N TRP A 115 -2.14 -12.28 3.48
CA TRP A 115 -2.26 -10.84 3.30
C TRP A 115 -2.69 -10.55 1.88
N HIS A 116 -3.61 -9.60 1.73
CA HIS A 116 -4.13 -9.17 0.44
C HIS A 116 -3.94 -7.67 0.28
N ALA A 117 -3.54 -7.27 -0.92
CA ALA A 117 -3.46 -5.90 -1.34
C ALA A 117 -4.65 -5.50 -2.19
N ALA A 118 -5.04 -4.22 -2.10
CA ALA A 118 -6.02 -3.60 -2.97
C ALA A 118 -5.63 -2.16 -3.28
N ILE A 119 -6.09 -1.68 -4.44
CA ILE A 119 -6.10 -0.26 -4.80
C ILE A 119 -7.54 0.21 -4.83
N THR A 120 -7.83 1.29 -4.13
CA THR A 120 -9.17 1.90 -4.11
C THR A 120 -9.10 3.34 -4.58
N SER A 121 -10.08 3.79 -5.37
CA SER A 121 -10.20 5.19 -5.77
C SER A 121 -11.60 5.74 -5.51
N THR A 122 -11.68 7.01 -5.09
CA THR A 122 -12.96 7.74 -4.96
C THR A 122 -13.48 8.30 -6.28
N CYS A 123 -12.74 8.15 -7.38
CA CYS A 123 -13.14 8.58 -8.72
C CYS A 123 -13.08 7.43 -9.72
N GLU A 124 -14.18 7.20 -10.43
CA GLU A 124 -14.36 6.03 -11.29
C GLU A 124 -13.42 6.05 -12.50
N ASN A 125 -13.14 7.24 -13.04
CA ASN A 125 -12.36 7.42 -14.26
C ASN A 125 -10.94 7.95 -14.01
N LEU A 126 -10.47 7.99 -12.77
CA LEU A 126 -9.11 8.48 -12.47
C LEU A 126 -8.04 7.44 -12.80
N ILE A 127 -8.30 6.17 -12.49
CA ILE A 127 -7.35 5.07 -12.68
C ILE A 127 -7.86 4.19 -13.80
N SER A 128 -7.08 4.09 -14.88
CA SER A 128 -7.39 3.21 -16.02
C SER A 128 -7.21 1.73 -15.68
N TYR A 129 -6.15 1.39 -14.93
CA TYR A 129 -5.94 0.07 -14.36
C TYR A 129 -5.01 0.13 -13.15
N ALA A 130 -5.15 -0.84 -12.24
CA ALA A 130 -4.18 -1.09 -11.20
C ALA A 130 -3.99 -2.57 -10.94
N THR A 131 -2.75 -3.00 -10.69
CA THR A 131 -2.41 -4.40 -10.45
C THR A 131 -1.70 -4.61 -9.12
N CYS A 132 -2.01 -5.72 -8.46
CA CYS A 132 -1.30 -6.24 -7.31
C CYS A 132 -0.78 -7.62 -7.71
N ARG A 133 0.55 -7.79 -7.90
CA ARG A 133 1.14 -9.01 -8.48
C ARG A 133 0.48 -9.46 -9.79
N LEU A 134 0.39 -8.56 -10.77
CA LEU A 134 -0.20 -8.82 -12.10
C LEU A 134 -1.72 -9.04 -12.13
N GLU A 135 -2.37 -9.21 -10.99
CA GLU A 135 -3.84 -9.32 -10.92
C GLU A 135 -4.48 -7.94 -10.75
N ASN A 136 -5.61 -7.72 -11.42
CA ASN A 136 -6.36 -6.48 -11.25
C ASN A 136 -6.91 -6.40 -9.81
N CYS A 137 -6.48 -5.37 -9.08
CA CYS A 137 -6.90 -5.12 -7.70
C CYS A 137 -7.54 -3.74 -7.51
N LEU A 138 -7.96 -3.08 -8.61
CA LEU A 138 -8.62 -1.80 -8.57
C LEU A 138 -10.10 -1.94 -8.16
N ASN A 139 -10.49 -1.20 -7.12
CA ASN A 139 -11.86 -1.07 -6.67
C ASN A 139 -12.26 0.41 -6.70
N TYR A 140 -13.47 0.70 -7.17
CA TYR A 140 -14.06 2.02 -7.04
C TYR A 140 -14.83 2.11 -5.72
N CYS A 141 -14.52 3.13 -4.92
CA CYS A 141 -15.11 3.35 -3.61
C CYS A 141 -15.28 4.86 -3.36
N PRO A 142 -16.50 5.41 -3.54
CA PRO A 142 -16.75 6.84 -3.34
C PRO A 142 -16.52 7.29 -1.89
N ASP A 143 -16.64 6.38 -0.92
CA ASP A 143 -16.25 6.57 0.47
C ASP A 143 -15.24 5.49 0.89
N LEU A 144 -14.03 5.89 1.25
CA LEU A 144 -12.97 4.98 1.69
C LEU A 144 -13.28 4.32 3.05
N ASN A 145 -14.15 4.91 3.88
CA ASN A 145 -14.54 4.33 5.17
C ASN A 145 -15.59 3.21 5.03
N ASN A 146 -16.33 3.20 3.92
CA ASN A 146 -17.36 2.21 3.63
C ASN A 146 -17.08 1.52 2.28
N CYS A 147 -15.84 1.08 2.10
CA CYS A 147 -15.36 0.47 0.87
C CYS A 147 -15.34 -1.06 1.00
N HIS A 148 -16.16 -1.73 0.18
CA HIS A 148 -16.09 -3.18 0.04
C HIS A 148 -15.12 -3.56 -1.10
N MET A 149 -13.93 -4.05 -0.74
CA MET A 149 -12.90 -4.43 -1.70
C MET A 149 -13.14 -5.86 -2.20
N THR A 150 -13.71 -5.98 -3.40
CA THR A 150 -14.00 -7.28 -4.04
C THR A 150 -12.82 -7.81 -4.84
N LYS A 151 -12.02 -6.91 -5.40
CA LYS A 151 -10.81 -7.25 -6.16
C LYS A 151 -9.58 -7.06 -5.28
N THR A 152 -8.87 -8.14 -5.01
CA THR A 152 -7.66 -8.11 -4.19
C THR A 152 -6.60 -9.01 -4.82
N GLY A 153 -5.32 -8.79 -4.51
CA GLY A 153 -4.24 -9.70 -4.89
C GLY A 153 -3.46 -10.16 -3.67
N SER A 154 -3.07 -11.44 -3.62
CA SER A 154 -2.25 -11.97 -2.52
C SER A 154 -0.87 -11.31 -2.49
N VAL A 155 -0.38 -10.99 -1.30
CA VAL A 155 0.95 -10.40 -1.04
C VAL A 155 1.67 -11.15 0.08
N GLY A 156 2.97 -10.90 0.30
CA GLY A 156 3.72 -11.57 1.38
C GLY A 156 4.60 -12.76 0.96
N VAL A 157 5.27 -12.71 -0.19
CA VAL A 157 6.30 -13.71 -0.57
C VAL A 157 7.67 -13.07 -0.40
N ASN A 158 8.74 -13.85 -0.22
CA ASN A 158 10.11 -13.38 0.08
C ASN A 158 10.77 -12.47 -0.99
N VAL A 159 10.00 -11.89 -1.91
CA VAL A 159 10.39 -10.90 -2.91
C VAL A 159 9.46 -9.69 -2.85
N PRO A 160 9.92 -8.48 -3.23
CA PRO A 160 9.05 -7.31 -3.28
C PRO A 160 7.85 -7.53 -4.20
N ASP A 161 6.68 -7.07 -3.76
CA ASP A 161 5.44 -7.19 -4.51
C ASP A 161 5.26 -5.99 -5.44
N SER A 162 5.07 -6.25 -6.73
CA SER A 162 4.88 -5.18 -7.71
C SER A 162 3.44 -4.69 -7.69
N ILE A 163 3.29 -3.38 -7.42
CA ILE A 163 2.04 -2.65 -7.50
C ILE A 163 2.14 -1.65 -8.64
N ASN A 164 1.21 -1.68 -9.59
CA ASN A 164 1.17 -0.70 -10.68
C ASN A 164 -0.15 0.06 -10.62
N ILE A 165 -0.08 1.39 -10.75
CA ILE A 165 -1.24 2.29 -10.80
C ILE A 165 -1.09 3.16 -12.02
N VAL A 166 -2.06 3.08 -12.94
CA VAL A 166 -2.01 3.84 -14.19
C VAL A 166 -3.17 4.81 -14.28
N PHE A 167 -2.82 6.10 -14.23
CA PHE A 167 -3.79 7.18 -14.33
C PHE A 167 -4.35 7.28 -15.74
N ALA A 168 -5.65 7.50 -15.81
CA ALA A 168 -6.35 7.81 -17.05
C ALA A 168 -5.97 9.23 -17.53
N LYS A 169 -6.50 9.61 -18.69
CA LYS A 169 -6.28 10.91 -19.31
C LYS A 169 -7.23 11.96 -18.74
#